data_AF-A0A844MPA3-F1
#
_entry.id   AF-A0A844MPA3-F1
#
_cell.length_a   1.000
_cell.length_b   1.000
_cell.length_c   1.000
_cell.angle_alpha   90.00
_cell.angle_beta   90.00
_cell.angle_gamma   90.00
#
_symmetry.space_group_name_H-M   'P 1'
#
loop_
_entity.id
_entity.type
_entity.pdbx_description
1 polymer ?
#
loop_
_entity_poly.entity_id
_entity_poly.type
_entity_poly.pdbx_seq_one_letter_code
_entity_poly.pdbx_strand_id
1 'polypeptide(L)' 'MPEDQQEDKTVSFRVFLDDSERTRFKVACAEEKTTMSQKCRELILEWLTKRGEKKK' A
#
# COMPACT_ATOMS: atom_id res chain seq x y z
N MET A 1 -25.37 -2.81 24.23
CA MET A 1 -23.99 -2.36 23.99
C MET A 1 -23.75 -2.58 22.51
N PRO A 2 -23.73 -1.57 21.64
CA PRO A 2 -23.37 -1.79 20.26
C PRO A 2 -21.84 -1.86 20.20
N GLU A 3 -21.33 -3.05 19.90
CA GLU A 3 -19.95 -3.26 19.46
C GLU A 3 -19.68 -2.34 18.26
N ASP A 4 -18.76 -1.41 18.46
CA ASP A 4 -18.17 -0.59 17.40
C ASP A 4 -17.48 -1.57 16.45
N GLN A 5 -18.22 -1.98 15.41
CA GLN A 5 -17.67 -2.65 14.25
C GLN A 5 -16.71 -1.66 13.61
N GLN A 6 -15.46 -1.72 14.08
CA GLN A 6 -14.30 -1.18 13.42
C GLN A 6 -14.20 -1.95 12.11
N GLU A 7 -15.02 -1.56 11.13
CA GLU A 7 -14.85 -1.94 9.75
C GLU A 7 -13.38 -1.67 9.45
N ASP A 8 -12.60 -2.72 9.28
CA ASP A 8 -11.38 -2.68 8.48
C ASP A 8 -11.82 -2.15 7.12
N LYS A 9 -11.93 -0.82 7.01
CA LYS A 9 -12.28 -0.06 5.81
C LYS A 9 -11.16 -0.32 4.84
N THR A 10 -11.24 -1.48 4.21
CA THR A 10 -10.30 -1.95 3.22
C THR A 10 -10.68 -1.21 1.94
N VAL A 11 -10.22 0.04 1.86
CA VAL A 11 -10.50 0.91 0.71
C VAL A 11 -9.72 0.36 -0.48
N SER A 12 -10.45 -0.02 -1.52
CA SER A 12 -9.83 -0.48 -2.77
C SER A 12 -9.28 0.74 -3.52
N PHE A 13 -7.95 0.91 -3.51
CA PHE A 13 -7.29 1.94 -4.31
C PHE A 13 -6.99 1.39 -5.70
N ARG A 14 -7.56 2.03 -6.73
CA ARG A 14 -7.21 1.72 -8.13
C ARG A 14 -6.07 2.63 -8.55
N VAL A 15 -4.88 2.06 -8.69
CA VAL A 15 -3.69 2.78 -9.17
C VAL A 15 -3.56 2.54 -10.67
N PHE A 16 -3.51 3.62 -11.44
CA PHE A 16 -3.17 3.56 -12.86
C PHE A 16 -1.65 3.66 -12.98
N LEU A 17 -1.04 2.59 -13.48
CA LEU A 17 0.38 2.47 -13.75
C LEU A 17 0.54 2.14 -15.23
N ASP A 18 1.61 2.63 -15.84
CA ASP A 18 2.00 2.24 -17.19
C ASP A 18 2.46 0.76 -17.21
N ASP A 19 2.38 0.09 -18.37
CA ASP A 19 2.73 -1.34 -18.48
C ASP A 19 4.19 -1.60 -18.06
N SER A 20 5.07 -0.63 -18.32
CA SER A 20 6.47 -0.65 -17.87
C SER A 20 6.59 -0.59 -16.36
N GLU A 21 5.79 0.24 -15.69
CA GLU A 21 5.80 0.41 -14.24
C GLU A 21 5.18 -0.81 -13.56
N ARG A 22 4.07 -1.33 -14.10
CA ARG A 22 3.44 -2.58 -13.63
C ARG A 22 4.42 -3.74 -13.71
N THR A 23 5.18 -3.85 -14.79
CA THR A 23 6.17 -4.93 -14.98
C THR A 23 7.28 -4.81 -13.94
N ARG A 24 7.85 -3.62 -13.76
CA ARG A 24 8.86 -3.38 -12.71
C ARG A 24 8.33 -3.67 -11.32
N PHE A 25 7.11 -3.22 -11.01
CA PHE A 25 6.48 -3.45 -9.72
C PHE A 25 6.20 -4.93 -9.46
N LYS A 26 5.76 -5.66 -10.49
CA LYS A 26 5.53 -7.11 -10.43
C LYS A 26 6.83 -7.88 -10.21
N VAL A 27 7.92 -7.51 -10.90
CA VAL A 27 9.24 -8.13 -10.73
C VAL A 27 9.75 -7.89 -9.30
N ALA A 28 9.71 -6.64 -8.83
CA ALA A 28 10.11 -6.30 -7.47
C ALA A 28 9.27 -7.03 -6.39
N CYS A 29 7.95 -7.15 -6.60
CA CYS A 29 7.09 -7.92 -5.70
C CYS A 29 7.43 -9.42 -5.71
N ALA A 30 7.79 -9.98 -6.87
CA ALA A 30 8.20 -11.37 -6.99
C ALA A 30 9.54 -11.64 -6.30
N GLU A 31 10.49 -10.71 -6.36
CA GLU A 31 11.76 -10.77 -5.64
C GLU A 31 11.57 -10.73 -4.12
N GLU A 32 10.65 -9.88 -3.64
CA GLU A 32 10.31 -9.77 -2.22
C GLU A 32 9.31 -10.83 -1.72
N LYS A 33 8.91 -11.80 -2.56
CA LYS A 33 7.88 -12.82 -2.22
C LYS A 33 6.61 -12.22 -1.61
N THR A 34 6.25 -11.02 -2.02
CA THR A 34 5.15 -10.25 -1.44
C THR A 34 4.10 -9.98 -2.51
N THR A 35 2.83 -9.85 -2.11
CA THR A 35 1.77 -9.51 -3.06
C THR A 35 1.83 -8.04 -3.45
N MET A 36 1.44 -7.70 -4.69
CA MET A 36 1.42 -6.31 -5.16
C MET A 36 0.61 -5.39 -4.23
N SER A 37 -0.49 -5.90 -3.68
CA SER A 37 -1.32 -5.15 -2.71
C SER A 37 -0.61 -4.92 -1.37
N GLN A 38 0.09 -5.92 -0.83
CA GLN A 38 0.88 -5.73 0.40
C GLN A 38 2.03 -4.76 0.19
N LYS A 39 2.79 -4.93 -0.90
CA LYS A 39 3.95 -4.05 -1.16
C LYS A 39 3.52 -2.60 -1.41
N CYS A 40 2.41 -2.38 -2.12
CA CYS A 40 1.79 -1.06 -2.23
C CYS A 40 1.41 -0.49 -0.87
N ARG A 41 0.78 -1.29 0.01
CA ARG A 41 0.41 -0.85 1.36
C ARG A 41 1.64 -0.47 2.19
N GLU A 42 2.68 -1.28 2.16
CA GLU A 42 3.94 -0.99 2.86
C GLU A 42 4.60 0.30 2.36
N LEU A 43 4.68 0.49 1.04
CA LEU A 43 5.21 1.72 0.45
C LEU A 43 4.41 2.96 0.87
N ILE A 44 3.08 2.86 0.91
CA ILE A 44 2.20 3.95 1.37
C ILE A 44 2.43 4.24 2.85
N LEU A 45 2.53 3.20 3.70
CA LEU A 45 2.78 3.34 5.13
C LEU A 45 4.18 3.91 5.42
N GLU A 46 5.21 3.45 4.71
CA GLU A 46 6.57 3.98 4.84
C GLU A 46 6.61 5.45 4.42
N TRP A 47 5.96 5.78 3.30
CA TRP A 47 5.90 7.16 2.84
C TRP A 47 5.11 8.06 3.80
N LEU A 48 3.98 7.60 4.35
CA LEU A 48 3.22 8.32 5.37
C LEU A 48 4.01 8.50 6.66
N THR A 49 4.78 7.49 7.08
CA THR A 49 5.68 7.59 8.24
C THR A 49 6.74 8.65 8.01
N LYS A 50 7.47 8.59 6.88
CA LYS A 50 8.46 9.60 6.47
C LYS A 50 7.89 11.01 6.38
N ARG A 51 6.62 11.15 5.98
CA ARG A 51 5.94 12.45 5.84
C ARG A 51 5.36 12.94 7.16
N GLY A 52 4.93 12.03 8.04
CA GLY A 52 4.43 12.28 9.39
C GLY A 52 5.50 12.82 10.32
N GLU A 53 6.77 12.42 10.14
CA GLU A 53 7.91 13.00 10.85
C GLU A 53 8.18 14.48 10.51
N LYS A 54 7.48 15.06 9.51
CA LYS A 54 7.53 16.50 9.19
C LYS A 54 6.43 17.33 9.85
N LYS A 55 5.63 16.80 10.78
CA LYS A 55 4.80 17.65 11.65
C LYS A 55 5.53 17.97 12.95
N LYS A 56 6.32 19.03 12.86
CA LYS A 56 6.86 19.82 13.97
C LYS A 56 5.74 20.62 14.64
#